data_AF-E3MGV8-F1
#
_entry.id   AF-E3MGV8-F1
#
_cell.length_a   1.000
_cell.length_b   1.000
_cell.length_c   1.000
_cell.angle_alpha   90.00
_cell.angle_beta   90.00
_cell.angle_gamma   90.00
#
_symmetry.space_group_name_H-M   'P 1'
#
loop_
_entity.id
_entity.type
_entity.pdbx_description
1 polymer ?
#
loop_
_entity_poly.entity_id
_entity_poly.type
_entity_poly.pdbx_seq_one_letter_code
_entity_poly.pdbx_strand_id
1 'polypeptide(L)'
;MSFETFCAYCSIHFLDPFEKVLHVANHHGGLPPPNPVISEDYFRILHHYQPLVQARTCPICLLFCSNIAECQAHIYRVHLATQFPYGSVPMVLSQWLNSVSAQCPGALTYDSDGNIAPPPSPSSPWRAMAPTPPPPYSWLDHTPPPPYPGTPIFRSASDIMQVGEEEEEEEEEEEEEEVEEEEEEEEEEPTSTTEEMEVDDSEEPLLNEDDVIVGANEEC
;
A
#
# COMPACT_ATOMS: atom_id res chain seq x y z
N MET A 1 1.69 1.88 1.91
CA MET A 1 1.56 3.12 2.66
C MET A 1 0.51 3.90 1.96
N SER A 2 -0.65 3.86 2.58
CA SER A 2 -1.88 4.49 2.18
C SER A 2 -2.32 5.38 3.34
N PHE A 3 -3.32 6.21 3.11
CA PHE A 3 -3.94 6.96 4.20
C PHE A 3 -4.53 6.02 5.27
N GLU A 4 -4.97 4.83 4.86
CA GLU A 4 -5.51 3.79 5.74
C GLU A 4 -4.49 3.25 6.77
N THR A 5 -3.18 3.43 6.54
CA THR A 5 -2.13 2.96 7.46
C THR A 5 -1.36 4.11 8.11
N PHE A 6 -1.80 5.36 7.95
CA PHE A 6 -1.13 6.54 8.48
C PHE A 6 -2.05 7.32 9.42
N CYS A 7 -1.54 7.72 10.59
CA CYS A 7 -2.23 8.65 11.48
C CYS A 7 -1.62 10.04 11.36
N ALA A 8 -2.37 10.99 10.80
CA ALA A 8 -1.91 12.37 10.62
C ALA A 8 -1.64 13.09 11.95
N TYR A 9 -2.48 12.89 12.97
CA TYR A 9 -2.31 13.53 14.29
C TYR A 9 -0.97 13.16 14.94
N CYS A 10 -0.53 11.92 14.81
CA CYS A 10 0.73 11.47 15.42
C CYS A 10 1.90 11.38 14.43
N SER A 11 1.64 11.53 13.12
CA SER A 11 2.61 11.26 12.06
C SER A 11 3.23 9.85 12.14
N ILE A 12 2.43 8.86 12.57
CA ILE A 12 2.86 7.46 12.74
C ILE A 12 2.31 6.61 11.59
N HIS A 13 3.15 5.71 11.09
CA HIS A 13 2.75 4.71 10.11
C HIS A 13 2.65 3.33 10.74
N PHE A 14 1.61 2.60 10.35
CA PHE A 14 1.29 1.27 10.83
C PHE A 14 1.54 0.23 9.74
N LEU A 15 1.76 -1.02 10.14
CA LEU A 15 1.95 -2.12 9.19
C LEU A 15 0.61 -2.54 8.58
N ASP A 16 -0.44 -2.49 9.39
CA ASP A 16 -1.79 -2.95 9.09
C ASP A 16 -2.84 -1.86 9.41
N PRO A 17 -3.88 -1.67 8.57
CA PRO A 17 -4.97 -0.73 8.87
C PRO A 17 -5.66 -0.99 10.21
N PHE A 18 -5.76 -2.24 10.65
CA PHE A 18 -6.33 -2.61 11.95
C PHE A 18 -5.54 -2.00 13.11
N GLU A 19 -4.20 -1.97 13.02
CA GLU A 19 -3.36 -1.34 14.03
C GLU A 19 -3.62 0.17 14.10
N LYS A 20 -3.79 0.83 12.95
CA LYS A 20 -4.19 2.25 12.90
C LYS A 20 -5.55 2.46 13.58
N VAL A 21 -6.54 1.63 13.25
CA VAL A 21 -7.90 1.73 13.84
C VAL A 21 -7.83 1.59 15.36
N LEU A 22 -7.09 0.60 15.86
CA LEU A 22 -6.89 0.41 17.30
C LEU A 22 -6.16 1.60 17.94
N HIS A 23 -5.16 2.16 17.27
CA HIS A 23 -4.47 3.37 17.73
C HIS A 23 -5.42 4.57 17.81
N VAL A 24 -6.21 4.84 16.77
CA VAL A 24 -7.19 5.95 16.74
C VAL A 24 -8.23 5.80 17.85
N ALA A 25 -8.76 4.60 18.06
CA ALA A 25 -9.70 4.33 19.14
C ALA A 25 -9.12 4.63 20.53
N ASN A 26 -7.85 4.26 20.77
CA ASN A 26 -7.22 4.38 22.08
C ASN A 26 -6.61 5.76 22.36
N HIS A 27 -6.22 6.51 21.33
CA HIS A 27 -5.46 7.76 21.48
C HIS A 27 -6.19 9.01 20.99
N HIS A 28 -7.16 8.87 20.07
CA HIS A 28 -7.86 9.99 19.43
C HIS A 28 -9.39 9.92 19.63
N GLY A 29 -9.84 9.18 20.64
CA GLY A 29 -11.27 9.03 20.95
C GLY A 29 -12.09 8.36 19.84
N GLY A 30 -11.44 7.64 18.91
CA GLY A 30 -12.10 7.00 17.78
C GLY A 30 -12.32 7.91 16.57
N LEU A 31 -11.91 9.17 16.61
CA LEU A 31 -12.03 10.09 15.47
C LEU A 31 -10.79 9.98 14.57
N PRO A 32 -10.90 9.39 13.37
CA PRO A 32 -9.77 9.34 12.45
C PRO A 32 -9.48 10.76 11.92
N PRO A 33 -8.19 11.12 11.76
CA PRO A 33 -7.87 12.37 11.06
C PRO A 33 -8.40 12.32 9.62
N PRO A 34 -8.79 13.48 9.06
CA PRO A 34 -9.19 13.55 7.65
C PRO A 34 -8.06 13.07 6.76
N ASN A 35 -8.43 12.47 5.62
CA ASN A 35 -7.45 12.14 4.60
C ASN A 35 -6.83 13.43 4.07
N PRO A 36 -5.51 13.46 3.83
CA PRO A 36 -4.88 14.66 3.31
C PRO A 36 -5.36 14.94 1.87
N VAL A 37 -5.43 16.22 1.50
CA VAL A 37 -5.90 16.72 0.19
C VAL A 37 -4.85 16.53 -0.92
N ILE A 38 -4.13 15.41 -0.89
CA ILE A 38 -3.12 15.05 -1.87
C ILE A 38 -3.38 13.62 -2.36
N SER A 39 -2.87 13.29 -3.54
CA SER A 39 -2.92 11.90 -4.02
C SER A 39 -2.03 11.00 -3.17
N GLU A 40 -2.38 9.72 -3.06
CA GLU A 40 -1.55 8.73 -2.36
C GLU A 40 -0.14 8.61 -2.98
N ASP A 41 -0.02 8.75 -4.29
CA ASP A 41 1.28 8.70 -4.96
C ASP A 41 2.15 9.87 -4.52
N TYR A 42 1.58 11.07 -4.40
CA TYR A 42 2.30 12.23 -3.88
C TYR A 42 2.65 12.04 -2.40
N PHE A 43 1.73 11.51 -1.60
CA PHE A 43 1.99 11.15 -0.20
C PHE A 43 3.18 10.19 -0.06
N ARG A 44 3.23 9.13 -0.89
CA ARG A 44 4.34 8.17 -0.87
C ARG A 44 5.68 8.82 -1.25
N ILE A 45 5.68 9.79 -2.17
CA ILE A 45 6.88 10.55 -2.53
C ILE A 45 7.36 11.40 -1.34
N LEU A 46 6.46 12.12 -0.67
CA LEU A 46 6.80 12.91 0.51
C LEU A 46 7.35 12.04 1.64
N HIS A 47 6.80 10.83 1.79
CA HIS A 47 7.20 9.87 2.80
C HIS A 47 8.23 8.84 2.32
N HIS A 48 8.94 9.05 1.21
CA HIS A 48 9.84 8.04 0.64
C HIS A 48 11.03 7.67 1.54
N TYR A 49 11.39 8.52 2.51
CA TYR A 49 12.40 8.20 3.53
C TYR A 49 11.88 7.23 4.60
N GLN A 50 10.57 6.99 4.66
CA GLN A 50 10.00 6.11 5.66
C GLN A 50 10.40 4.65 5.36
N PRO A 51 11.02 3.96 6.33
CA PRO A 51 11.38 2.54 6.28
C PRO A 51 10.38 1.65 5.52
N LEU A 52 9.11 1.73 5.94
CA LEU A 52 8.02 0.92 5.42
C LEU A 52 7.56 1.32 4.01
N VAL A 53 7.76 2.58 3.58
CA VAL A 53 7.54 2.99 2.19
C VAL A 53 8.63 2.38 1.31
N GLN A 54 9.90 2.47 1.73
CA GLN A 54 11.03 1.89 1.01
C GLN A 54 10.90 0.37 0.88
N ALA A 55 10.46 -0.31 1.95
CA ALA A 55 10.25 -1.75 1.96
C ALA A 55 9.18 -2.23 0.95
N ARG A 56 8.24 -1.36 0.57
CA ARG A 56 7.18 -1.66 -0.40
C ARG A 56 7.40 -1.03 -1.77
N THR A 57 8.54 -0.38 -1.98
CA THR A 57 8.88 0.29 -3.24
C THR A 57 9.99 -0.49 -3.93
N CYS A 58 9.81 -0.79 -5.22
CA CYS A 58 10.85 -1.44 -6.00
C CYS A 58 12.07 -0.51 -6.11
N PRO A 59 13.27 -0.95 -5.70
CA PRO A 59 14.43 -0.06 -5.68
C PRO A 59 15.04 0.16 -7.08
N ILE A 60 14.51 -0.51 -8.11
CA ILE A 60 15.00 -0.44 -9.49
C ILE A 60 14.12 0.47 -10.35
N CYS A 61 12.79 0.28 -10.32
CA CYS A 61 11.85 1.06 -11.12
C CYS A 61 10.99 2.04 -10.31
N LEU A 62 11.19 2.11 -8.99
CA LEU A 62 10.46 2.97 -8.05
C LEU A 62 8.93 2.73 -8.03
N LEU A 63 8.48 1.58 -8.55
CA LEU A 63 7.10 1.16 -8.47
C LEU A 63 6.73 0.83 -7.02
N PHE A 64 5.70 1.50 -6.50
CA PHE A 64 5.10 1.18 -5.21
C PHE A 64 4.20 -0.05 -5.33
N CYS A 65 4.34 -1.01 -4.41
CA CYS A 65 3.52 -2.23 -4.33
C CYS A 65 2.68 -2.23 -3.06
N SER A 66 1.54 -2.93 -3.07
CA SER A 66 0.59 -2.93 -1.96
C SER A 66 1.20 -3.53 -0.69
N ASN A 67 2.04 -4.55 -0.86
CA ASN A 67 2.76 -5.25 0.21
C ASN A 67 4.17 -5.68 -0.22
N ILE A 68 4.99 -6.08 0.77
CA ILE A 68 6.39 -6.46 0.57
C ILE A 68 6.52 -7.70 -0.32
N ALA A 69 5.63 -8.69 -0.17
CA ALA A 69 5.66 -9.92 -0.96
C ALA A 69 5.38 -9.65 -2.45
N GLU A 70 4.46 -8.72 -2.75
CA GLU A 70 4.19 -8.24 -4.11
C GLU A 70 5.41 -7.51 -4.69
N CYS A 71 6.07 -6.66 -3.90
CA CYS A 71 7.30 -5.99 -4.31
C CYS A 71 8.42 -7.00 -4.62
N GLN A 72 8.63 -7.98 -3.74
CA GLN A 72 9.58 -9.07 -3.93
C GLN A 72 9.26 -9.87 -5.21
N ALA A 73 7.99 -10.21 -5.44
CA ALA A 73 7.53 -10.90 -6.64
C ALA A 73 7.77 -10.09 -7.91
N HIS A 74 7.49 -8.79 -7.88
CA HIS A 74 7.76 -7.86 -8.97
C HIS A 74 9.25 -7.83 -9.30
N ILE A 75 10.12 -7.65 -8.30
CA ILE A 75 11.57 -7.64 -8.46
C ILE A 75 12.04 -8.94 -9.13
N TYR A 76 11.57 -10.09 -8.64
CA TYR A 76 11.92 -11.38 -9.21
C TYR A 76 11.51 -11.52 -10.68
N ARG A 77 10.25 -11.19 -11.01
CA ARG A 77 9.67 -11.41 -12.35
C ARG A 77 10.16 -10.40 -13.39
N VAL A 78 10.34 -9.14 -12.99
CA VAL A 78 10.62 -8.04 -13.91
C VAL A 78 12.10 -7.75 -14.02
N HIS A 79 12.87 -7.92 -12.94
CA HIS A 79 14.26 -7.49 -12.90
C HIS A 79 15.28 -8.63 -12.80
N LEU A 80 14.96 -9.75 -12.13
CA LEU A 80 15.85 -10.91 -12.08
C LEU A 80 15.61 -11.88 -13.24
N ALA A 81 14.36 -12.16 -13.60
CA ALA A 81 14.03 -13.10 -14.68
C ALA A 81 14.44 -12.58 -16.08
N THR A 82 14.59 -11.26 -16.25
CA THR A 82 14.92 -10.62 -17.53
C THR A 82 16.41 -10.34 -17.73
N GLN A 83 17.28 -10.71 -16.77
CA GLN A 83 18.74 -10.48 -16.80
C GLN A 83 19.12 -9.05 -17.23
N PHE A 84 19.11 -8.11 -16.28
CA PHE A 84 19.69 -6.79 -16.53
C PHE A 84 21.21 -6.89 -16.78
N PRO A 85 21.76 -6.28 -17.85
CA PRO A 85 23.19 -6.30 -18.15
C PRO A 85 24.03 -5.35 -17.27
N TYR A 86 23.45 -4.74 -16.22
CA TYR A 86 24.11 -3.70 -15.42
C TYR A 86 24.46 -4.20 -14.01
N GLY A 87 25.76 -4.22 -13.70
CA GLY A 87 26.32 -4.72 -12.44
C GLY A 87 25.96 -3.93 -11.16
N SER A 88 25.14 -2.88 -11.24
CA SER A 88 24.63 -2.13 -10.08
C SER A 88 23.37 -2.74 -9.45
N VAL A 89 22.63 -3.57 -10.21
CA VAL A 89 21.39 -4.23 -9.76
C VAL A 89 21.60 -5.09 -8.50
N PRO A 90 22.68 -5.88 -8.37
CA PRO A 90 22.91 -6.69 -7.17
C PRO A 90 23.12 -5.87 -5.89
N MET A 91 23.75 -4.70 -5.98
CA MET A 91 24.05 -3.86 -4.81
C MET A 91 22.82 -3.12 -4.29
N VAL A 92 22.04 -2.53 -5.20
CA VAL A 92 20.78 -1.85 -4.84
C VAL A 92 19.78 -2.85 -4.27
N LEU A 93 19.71 -4.04 -4.85
CA LEU A 93 18.86 -5.11 -4.34
C LEU A 93 19.32 -5.62 -2.96
N SER A 94 20.62 -5.80 -2.74
CA SER A 94 21.12 -6.27 -1.43
C SER A 94 20.89 -5.24 -0.33
N GLN A 95 21.05 -3.94 -0.62
CA GLN A 95 20.71 -2.86 0.31
C GLN A 95 19.22 -2.87 0.67
N TRP A 96 18.36 -3.00 -0.35
CA TRP A 96 16.92 -3.11 -0.13
C TRP A 96 16.56 -4.32 0.73
N LEU A 97 17.11 -5.50 0.43
CA LEU A 97 16.87 -6.72 1.21
C LEU A 97 17.27 -6.53 2.68
N ASN A 98 18.47 -6.00 2.92
CA ASN A 98 18.95 -5.75 4.28
C ASN A 98 18.04 -4.77 5.03
N SER A 99 17.59 -3.71 4.36
CA SER A 99 16.65 -2.74 4.91
C SER A 99 15.32 -3.40 5.29
N VAL A 100 14.75 -4.21 4.40
CA VAL A 100 13.49 -4.94 4.66
C VAL A 100 13.66 -5.95 5.78
N SER A 101 14.75 -6.73 5.80
CA SER A 101 15.02 -7.69 6.88
C SER A 101 15.13 -7.02 8.25
N ALA A 102 15.74 -5.83 8.31
CA ALA A 102 15.91 -5.08 9.56
C ALA A 102 14.58 -4.47 10.06
N GLN A 103 13.74 -4.00 9.15
CA GLN A 103 12.53 -3.24 9.50
C GLN A 103 11.27 -4.10 9.56
N CYS A 104 11.26 -5.22 8.83
CA CYS A 104 10.14 -6.16 8.73
C CYS A 104 10.64 -7.61 8.86
N PRO A 105 11.02 -8.04 10.07
CA PRO A 105 11.52 -9.39 10.28
C PRO A 105 10.50 -10.45 9.83
N GLY A 106 10.93 -11.39 9.00
CA GLY A 106 10.08 -12.47 8.49
C GLY A 106 9.21 -12.11 7.29
N ALA A 107 9.27 -10.88 6.78
CA ALA A 107 8.50 -10.47 5.59
C ALA A 107 9.06 -11.03 4.27
N LEU A 108 10.36 -11.35 4.24
CA LEU A 108 11.04 -11.90 3.07
C LEU A 108 11.04 -13.42 3.09
N THR A 109 10.84 -14.03 1.92
CA THR A 109 10.99 -15.47 1.73
C THR A 109 12.31 -15.79 1.04
N TYR A 110 12.99 -16.81 1.56
CA TYR A 110 14.27 -17.30 1.02
C TYR A 110 14.15 -18.77 0.62
N ASP A 111 14.90 -19.16 -0.40
CA ASP A 111 15.04 -20.57 -0.79
C ASP A 111 16.05 -21.29 0.10
N SER A 112 16.22 -22.60 -0.13
CA SER A 112 17.16 -23.43 0.62
C SER A 112 18.63 -23.00 0.49
N ASP A 113 18.96 -22.26 -0.56
CA ASP A 113 20.30 -21.75 -0.85
C ASP A 113 20.52 -20.32 -0.30
N GLY A 114 19.52 -19.77 0.40
CA GLY A 114 19.56 -18.43 0.99
C GLY A 114 19.34 -17.29 -0.02
N ASN A 115 18.92 -17.59 -1.24
CA ASN A 115 18.53 -16.58 -2.22
C ASN A 115 17.07 -16.17 -2.01
N ILE A 116 16.69 -15.02 -2.55
CA ILE A 116 15.29 -14.59 -2.58
C ILE A 116 14.47 -15.68 -3.27
N ALA A 117 13.54 -16.29 -2.54
CA ALA A 117 12.66 -17.29 -3.12
C ALA A 117 11.72 -16.59 -4.12
N PRO A 118 11.40 -17.25 -5.26
CA PRO A 118 10.25 -16.83 -6.04
C PRO A 118 9.02 -16.82 -5.12
N PRO A 119 8.06 -15.90 -5.34
CA PRO A 119 6.81 -15.93 -4.61
C PRO A 119 6.23 -17.34 -4.69
N PRO A 120 5.66 -17.90 -3.59
CA PRO A 120 4.98 -19.18 -3.68
C PRO A 120 3.99 -19.06 -4.83
N SER A 121 4.11 -19.94 -5.82
CA SER A 121 3.10 -20.02 -6.87
C SER A 121 1.76 -20.08 -6.15
N PRO A 122 0.75 -19.28 -6.51
CA PRO A 122 -0.56 -19.45 -5.93
C PRO A 122 -0.94 -20.89 -6.23
N SER A 123 -0.86 -21.74 -5.22
CA SER A 123 -1.40 -23.08 -5.21
C SER A 123 -2.89 -22.84 -5.34
N SER A 124 -3.36 -22.62 -6.57
CA SER A 124 -4.74 -22.34 -6.85
C SER A 124 -5.50 -23.54 -6.29
N PRO A 125 -6.30 -23.38 -5.22
CA PRO A 125 -7.04 -24.51 -4.66
C PRO A 125 -7.97 -25.12 -5.72
N TRP A 126 -8.28 -24.34 -6.76
CA TRP A 126 -9.04 -24.71 -7.95
C TRP A 126 -8.34 -25.73 -8.88
N ARG A 127 -7.00 -25.87 -8.86
CA ARG A 127 -6.33 -26.92 -9.66
C ARG A 127 -6.53 -28.33 -9.10
N ALA A 128 -6.85 -28.48 -7.81
CA ALA A 128 -7.20 -29.76 -7.23
C ALA A 128 -8.64 -30.20 -7.59
N MET A 129 -9.46 -29.29 -8.14
CA MET A 129 -10.83 -29.55 -8.57
C MET A 129 -11.01 -29.40 -10.08
N ALA A 130 -9.94 -29.38 -10.87
CA ALA A 130 -10.07 -29.53 -12.31
C ALA A 130 -10.70 -30.90 -12.59
N PRO A 131 -11.92 -30.98 -13.15
CA PRO A 131 -12.48 -32.26 -13.56
C PRO A 131 -11.51 -32.90 -14.53
N THR A 132 -11.18 -34.17 -14.30
CA THR A 132 -10.47 -34.99 -15.27
C THR A 132 -11.11 -34.78 -16.64
N PRO A 133 -10.34 -34.46 -17.70
CA PRO A 133 -10.91 -34.32 -19.03
C PRO A 133 -11.66 -35.63 -19.34
N PRO A 134 -12.93 -35.56 -19.80
CA PRO A 134 -13.64 -36.77 -20.16
C PRO A 134 -12.84 -37.52 -21.25
N PRO A 135 -12.87 -38.86 -21.23
CA PRO A 135 -12.23 -39.64 -22.28
C PRO A 135 -12.75 -39.19 -23.66
N PRO A 136 -11.92 -39.25 -24.72
CA PRO A 136 -12.33 -38.82 -26.05
C PRO A 136 -13.58 -39.60 -26.48
N TYR A 137 -14.68 -38.87 -26.69
CA TYR A 137 -15.94 -39.41 -27.19
C TYR A 137 -15.70 -40.16 -28.52
N SER A 138 -16.10 -41.42 -28.58
CA SER A 138 -16.23 -42.15 -29.85
C SER A 138 -17.47 -41.65 -30.58
N TRP A 139 -17.27 -41.06 -31.76
CA TRP A 139 -18.32 -40.48 -32.61
C TRP A 139 -19.23 -41.50 -33.33
N LEU A 140 -19.53 -42.64 -32.70
CA LEU A 140 -20.47 -43.62 -33.23
C LEU A 140 -21.58 -43.87 -32.22
N ASP A 141 -22.46 -42.89 -32.03
CA ASP A 141 -23.86 -43.18 -31.71
C ASP A 141 -24.75 -41.99 -32.08
N HIS A 142 -25.59 -42.18 -33.11
CA HIS A 142 -26.55 -41.19 -33.58
C HIS A 142 -27.83 -41.23 -32.75
N THR A 143 -27.74 -40.85 -31.47
CA THR A 143 -28.92 -40.65 -30.65
C THR A 143 -28.95 -39.21 -30.12
N PRO A 144 -29.92 -38.37 -30.52
CA PRO A 144 -30.02 -37.03 -29.96
C PRO A 144 -30.37 -37.13 -28.47
N PRO A 145 -29.74 -36.30 -27.60
CA PRO A 145 -30.07 -36.30 -26.17
C PRO A 145 -31.50 -35.77 -25.95
N PRO A 146 -32.22 -36.26 -24.93
CA PRO A 146 -33.52 -35.71 -24.57
C PRO A 146 -33.37 -34.27 -24.06
N PRO A 147 -34.39 -33.40 -24.27
CA PRO A 147 -34.35 -32.04 -23.74
C PRO A 147 -34.39 -32.07 -22.20
N TYR A 148 -33.43 -31.38 -21.57
CA TYR A 148 -33.41 -31.19 -20.13
C TYR A 148 -34.63 -30.35 -19.69
N PRO A 149 -35.37 -30.75 -18.65
CA PRO A 149 -36.39 -29.90 -18.04
C PRO A 149 -35.69 -28.89 -17.12
N GLY A 150 -35.73 -27.60 -17.47
CA GLY A 150 -35.34 -26.53 -16.53
C GLY A 150 -34.46 -25.41 -17.08
N THR A 151 -34.49 -25.08 -18.36
CA THR A 151 -33.96 -23.78 -18.81
C THR A 151 -34.91 -22.66 -18.39
N PRO A 152 -34.46 -21.63 -17.66
CA PRO A 152 -35.25 -20.43 -17.46
C PRO A 152 -35.44 -19.73 -18.79
N ILE A 153 -36.67 -19.29 -19.03
CA ILE A 153 -37.07 -18.48 -20.17
C ILE A 153 -36.20 -17.22 -20.16
N PHE A 154 -35.46 -17.00 -21.26
CA PHE A 154 -34.79 -15.74 -21.55
C PHE A 154 -35.82 -14.61 -21.44
N ARG A 155 -35.72 -13.79 -20.40
CA ARG A 155 -36.37 -12.47 -20.37
C ARG A 155 -35.53 -11.55 -21.25
N SER A 156 -36.18 -11.01 -22.27
CA SER A 156 -35.66 -10.01 -23.20
C SER A 156 -35.20 -8.75 -22.46
N ALA A 157 -34.11 -8.15 -22.96
CA ALA A 157 -33.36 -7.02 -22.40
C ALA A 157 -34.09 -5.67 -22.47
N SER A 158 -35.38 -5.62 -22.16
CA SER A 158 -36.20 -4.40 -22.26
C SER A 158 -36.78 -3.93 -20.92
N ASP A 159 -36.47 -4.59 -19.81
CA ASP A 159 -36.94 -4.25 -18.46
C ASP A 159 -35.82 -3.67 -17.55
N ILE A 160 -34.64 -3.31 -18.08
CA ILE A 160 -33.48 -2.81 -17.29
C ILE A 160 -33.11 -1.38 -17.72
N MET A 161 -34.08 -0.50 -17.93
CA MET A 161 -33.81 0.94 -18.15
C MET A 161 -34.80 1.84 -17.43
N GLN A 162 -35.26 1.46 -16.22
CA GLN A 162 -36.21 2.28 -15.47
C GLN A 162 -35.88 2.38 -13.98
N VAL A 163 -34.60 2.23 -13.62
CA VAL A 163 -34.12 2.39 -12.23
C VAL A 163 -32.95 3.39 -12.14
N GLY A 164 -32.35 3.79 -13.27
CA GLY A 164 -31.18 4.67 -13.28
C GLY A 164 -31.47 6.17 -13.36
N GLU A 165 -32.74 6.59 -13.54
CA GLU A 165 -33.09 8.02 -13.60
C GLU A 165 -33.51 8.57 -12.22
N GLU A 166 -33.88 7.71 -11.26
CA GLU A 166 -34.26 8.15 -9.90
C GLU A 166 -33.06 8.27 -8.95
N GLU A 167 -31.96 7.55 -9.19
CA GLU A 167 -30.73 7.65 -8.37
C GLU A 167 -29.85 8.86 -8.73
N GLU A 168 -29.90 9.37 -9.97
CA GLU A 168 -29.13 10.57 -10.36
C GLU A 168 -29.75 11.87 -9.80
N GLU A 169 -31.07 11.93 -9.56
CA GLU A 169 -31.71 13.12 -8.96
C GLU A 169 -31.47 13.22 -7.43
N GLU A 170 -31.25 12.11 -6.71
CA GLU A 170 -30.92 12.15 -5.27
C GLU A 170 -29.46 12.59 -5.01
N GLU A 171 -28.52 12.26 -5.90
CA GLU A 171 -27.11 12.71 -5.75
C GLU A 171 -26.94 14.23 -6.00
N GLU A 172 -27.75 14.84 -6.88
CA GLU A 172 -27.66 16.30 -7.13
C GLU A 172 -28.23 17.14 -5.96
N GLU A 173 -29.19 16.63 -5.18
CA GLU A 173 -29.72 17.36 -4.00
C GLU A 173 -28.77 17.31 -2.78
N GLU A 174 -27.96 16.26 -2.59
CA GLU A 174 -26.98 16.19 -1.49
C GLU A 174 -25.76 17.12 -1.71
N GLU A 175 -25.32 17.34 -2.96
CA GLU A 175 -24.19 18.26 -3.24
C GLU A 175 -24.55 19.74 -3.00
N GLU A 176 -25.82 20.15 -3.14
CA GLU A 176 -26.22 21.55 -2.90
C GLU A 176 -26.30 21.90 -1.40
N GLU A 177 -26.62 20.93 -0.52
CA GLU A 177 -26.66 21.17 0.95
C GLU A 177 -25.26 21.28 1.58
N GLU A 178 -24.25 20.52 1.11
CA GLU A 178 -22.88 20.62 1.66
C GLU A 178 -22.21 21.98 1.37
N VAL A 179 -22.55 22.63 0.25
CA VAL A 179 -21.94 23.91 -0.13
C VAL A 179 -22.46 25.08 0.72
N GLU A 180 -23.71 25.04 1.19
CA GLU A 180 -24.25 26.10 2.07
C GLU A 180 -23.68 26.02 3.49
N GLU A 181 -23.32 24.84 4.01
CA GLU A 181 -22.72 24.72 5.35
C GLU A 181 -21.26 25.22 5.42
N GLU A 182 -20.47 25.06 4.34
CA GLU A 182 -19.08 25.54 4.33
C GLU A 182 -18.96 27.08 4.29
N GLU A 183 -19.93 27.80 3.70
CA GLU A 183 -19.89 29.27 3.68
C GLU A 183 -20.21 29.92 5.04
N GLU A 184 -20.95 29.25 5.94
CA GLU A 184 -21.24 29.80 7.28
C GLU A 184 -20.07 29.67 8.27
N GLU A 185 -19.15 28.71 8.10
CA GLU A 185 -18.02 28.54 9.03
C GLU A 185 -16.86 29.54 8.81
N GLU A 186 -16.73 30.17 7.64
CA GLU A 186 -15.63 31.13 7.38
C GLU A 186 -15.83 32.52 8.01
N GLU A 187 -17.03 32.88 8.50
CA GLU A 187 -17.26 34.21 9.10
C GLU A 187 -16.90 34.31 10.60
N GLU A 188 -16.52 33.23 11.28
CA GLU A 188 -16.29 33.21 12.74
C GLU A 188 -14.82 33.06 13.23
N GLU A 189 -13.79 33.50 12.49
CA GLU A 189 -12.43 33.63 13.08
C GLU A 189 -12.15 35.03 13.68
N PRO A 190 -12.08 35.18 15.02
CA PRO A 190 -11.61 36.40 15.65
C PRO A 190 -10.09 36.52 15.61
N THR A 191 -9.61 37.61 15.00
CA THR A 191 -8.21 38.05 15.06
C THR A 191 -7.80 38.34 16.52
N SER A 192 -7.01 37.47 17.14
CA SER A 192 -6.44 37.72 18.48
C SER A 192 -4.92 37.81 18.43
N THR A 193 -4.46 39.02 18.70
CA THR A 193 -3.09 39.48 18.88
C THR A 193 -2.41 38.83 20.08
N THR A 194 -1.17 38.34 19.95
CA THR A 194 -0.33 38.03 21.13
C THR A 194 1.08 38.58 20.99
N GLU A 195 1.45 39.26 22.07
CA GLU A 195 2.61 40.11 22.32
C GLU A 195 3.97 39.41 22.22
N GLU A 196 4.96 40.23 21.90
CA GLU A 196 6.38 39.89 21.80
C GLU A 196 6.96 39.69 23.21
N MET A 197 7.43 38.48 23.51
CA MET A 197 8.13 38.16 24.75
C MET A 197 9.63 38.06 24.47
N GLU A 198 10.39 39.04 24.96
CA GLU A 198 11.85 39.06 24.92
C GLU A 198 12.43 37.86 25.69
N VAL A 199 13.22 37.03 25.00
CA VAL A 199 13.94 35.90 25.61
C VAL A 199 15.36 36.35 25.93
N ASP A 200 15.64 36.32 27.24
CA ASP A 200 16.90 36.63 27.90
C ASP A 200 18.02 35.68 27.43
N ASP A 201 19.10 36.29 26.97
CA ASP A 201 20.35 35.70 26.51
C ASP A 201 21.17 35.27 27.73
N SER A 202 21.37 33.97 27.97
CA SER A 202 22.45 33.46 28.82
C SER A 202 22.71 31.96 28.65
N GLU A 203 24.00 31.65 28.56
CA GLU A 203 24.70 30.39 28.86
C GLU A 203 25.07 29.46 27.69
N GLU A 204 26.29 29.71 27.19
CA GLU A 204 27.11 28.78 26.41
C GLU A 204 27.39 27.47 27.16
N PRO A 205 27.32 26.29 26.51
CA PRO A 205 27.97 25.09 27.01
C PRO A 205 29.38 24.92 26.42
N LEU A 206 30.33 24.83 27.34
CA LEU A 206 31.75 24.56 27.17
C LEU A 206 32.03 23.38 26.23
N LEU A 207 32.85 23.64 25.21
CA LEU A 207 33.51 22.63 24.39
C LEU A 207 34.48 21.83 25.27
N ASN A 208 34.18 20.55 25.52
CA ASN A 208 35.16 19.62 26.05
C ASN A 208 36.14 19.25 24.92
N GLU A 209 37.30 19.87 24.99
CA GLU A 209 38.48 19.63 24.16
C GLU A 209 39.29 18.43 24.71
N ASP A 210 38.78 17.19 24.60
CA ASP A 210 39.60 15.99 24.86
C ASP A 210 38.95 14.71 24.29
N ASP A 211 38.96 14.56 22.96
CA ASP A 211 38.96 13.21 22.37
C ASP A 211 39.95 13.14 21.20
N VAL A 212 41.22 13.04 21.61
CA VAL A 212 42.35 12.67 20.77
C VAL A 212 42.26 11.16 20.50
N ILE A 213 41.74 10.76 19.33
CA ILE A 213 41.98 9.41 18.81
C ILE A 213 43.09 9.50 17.76
N VAL A 214 44.32 9.33 18.24
CA VAL A 214 45.50 8.96 17.45
C VAL A 214 45.50 7.45 17.30
N GLY A 215 45.60 6.94 16.07
CA GLY A 215 45.84 5.50 15.86
C GLY A 215 45.63 5.03 14.44
N ALA A 216 46.46 5.51 13.51
CA ALA A 216 46.65 4.89 12.21
C ALA A 216 47.74 3.80 12.28
N ASN A 217 47.57 2.74 11.48
CA ASN A 217 48.58 1.75 11.02
C ASN A 217 48.95 0.66 12.06
N GLU A 218 49.23 -0.62 11.78
CA GLU A 218 49.88 -1.28 10.64
C GLU A 218 49.41 -2.75 10.46
N GLU A 219 49.53 -3.21 9.21
CA GLU A 219 49.85 -4.55 8.66
C GLU A 219 49.92 -5.80 9.59
N CYS A 220 49.15 -6.85 9.23
CA CYS A 220 49.60 -8.23 8.93
C CYS A 220 48.41 -9.15 8.57
#